data_AF-A0A2S2FED9-F1
#
_entry.id   AF-A0A2S2FED9-F1
#
_cell.length_a   1.000
_cell.length_b   1.000
_cell.length_c   1.000
_cell.angle_alpha   90.00
_cell.angle_beta   90.00
_cell.angle_gamma   90.00
#
_symmetry.space_group_name_H-M   'P 1'
#
loop_
_entity.id
_entity.type
_entity.pdbx_description
1 polymer ?
#
loop_
_entity_poly.entity_id
_entity_poly.type
_entity_poly.pdbx_seq_one_letter_code
_entity_poly.pdbx_strand_id
1 'polypeptide(L)'
;MSREKQDDWKRTQLRIPHSQYEAVSRYAVRKSLSLNSAMLELMNIALNAEDGNSQQELKRTPVVHSDFIHDQIGISDQAIDKIADKVIERLNKNKE
;
A
#
# COMPACT_ATOMS: atom_id res chain seq x y z
N MET A 1 1.90 -27.29 11.96
CA MET A 1 2.89 -27.04 10.89
C MET A 1 4.13 -27.86 11.20
N SER A 2 4.45 -28.90 10.43
CA SER A 2 5.70 -29.67 10.62
C SER A 2 6.91 -28.80 10.23
N ARG A 3 8.02 -28.92 10.96
CA ARG A 3 9.27 -28.18 10.67
C ARG A 3 9.78 -28.44 9.25
N GLU A 4 9.60 -29.66 8.75
CA GLU A 4 10.01 -30.10 7.42
C GLU A 4 9.44 -29.23 6.29
N LYS A 5 8.22 -28.70 6.47
CA LYS A 5 7.62 -27.81 5.46
C LYS A 5 8.25 -26.42 5.42
N GLN A 6 8.92 -25.97 6.48
CA GLN A 6 9.48 -24.61 6.55
C GLN A 6 10.80 -24.47 5.79
N ASP A 7 11.53 -25.57 5.58
CA ASP A 7 12.81 -25.52 4.86
C ASP A 7 12.64 -25.28 3.36
N ASP A 8 11.48 -25.66 2.81
CA ASP A 8 11.13 -25.40 1.40
C ASP A 8 10.66 -23.96 1.15
N TRP A 9 10.46 -23.16 2.20
CA TRP A 9 9.92 -21.81 2.06
C TRP A 9 10.96 -20.84 1.53
N LYS A 10 10.52 -19.96 0.63
CA LYS A 10 11.34 -18.84 0.18
C LYS A 10 11.61 -17.90 1.36
N ARG A 11 12.90 -17.67 1.65
CA ARG A 11 13.36 -16.78 2.72
C ARG A 11 13.57 -15.37 2.18
N THR A 12 13.21 -14.36 2.97
CA THR A 12 13.43 -12.95 2.65
C THR A 12 14.04 -12.23 3.84
N GLN A 13 14.79 -11.16 3.58
CA GLN A 13 15.33 -10.28 4.61
C GLN A 13 14.44 -9.04 4.74
N LEU A 14 13.95 -8.79 5.95
CA LEU A 14 13.13 -7.63 6.24
C LEU A 14 13.94 -6.60 7.04
N ARG A 15 13.92 -5.34 6.59
CA ARG A 15 14.49 -4.20 7.33
C ARG A 15 13.34 -3.43 7.97
N ILE A 16 13.32 -3.40 9.28
CA ILE A 16 12.31 -2.67 10.06
C ILE A 16 12.97 -1.78 11.11
N PRO A 17 12.31 -0.69 11.52
CA PRO A 17 12.73 0.10 12.66
C PRO A 17 12.88 -0.76 13.92
N HIS A 18 13.87 -0.43 14.75
CA HIS A 18 14.16 -1.20 15.96
C HIS A 18 12.97 -1.29 16.92
N SER A 19 12.22 -0.19 17.07
CA SER A 19 11.02 -0.15 17.91
C SER A 19 9.94 -1.16 17.48
N GLN A 20 9.77 -1.36 16.18
CA GLN A 20 8.82 -2.33 15.64
C GLN A 20 9.32 -3.77 15.83
N TYR A 21 10.62 -4.00 15.65
CA TYR A 21 11.23 -5.30 15.93
C TYR A 21 11.01 -5.72 17.40
N GLU A 22 11.24 -4.82 18.35
CA GLU A 22 11.01 -5.11 19.77
C GLU A 22 9.54 -5.39 20.09
N ALA A 23 8.61 -4.67 19.45
CA ALA A 23 7.18 -4.89 19.62
C ALA A 23 6.79 -6.31 19.18
N VAL A 24 7.27 -6.76 18.02
CA VAL A 24 7.01 -8.12 17.52
C VAL A 24 7.71 -9.17 18.37
N SER A 25 8.94 -8.90 18.84
CA SER A 25 9.68 -9.81 19.71
C SER A 25 8.93 -10.05 21.03
N ARG A 26 8.45 -8.98 21.68
CA ARG A 26 7.62 -9.09 22.89
C ARG A 26 6.31 -9.84 22.63
N TYR A 27 5.68 -9.61 21.48
CA TYR A 27 4.49 -10.36 21.06
C TYR A 27 4.78 -11.86 20.93
N ALA A 28 5.89 -12.22 20.28
CA ALA A 28 6.32 -13.60 20.10
C ALA A 28 6.57 -14.31 21.44
N VAL A 29 7.29 -13.67 22.37
CA VAL A 29 7.53 -14.21 23.72
C VAL A 29 6.21 -14.44 24.46
N ARG A 30 5.30 -13.47 24.46
CA ARG A 30 4.01 -13.58 25.14
C ARG A 30 3.14 -14.72 24.61
N LYS A 31 3.23 -15.01 23.30
CA LYS A 31 2.48 -16.08 22.63
C LYS A 31 3.26 -17.41 22.57
N SER A 32 4.47 -17.46 23.12
CA SER A 32 5.38 -18.62 23.02
C SER A 32 5.62 -19.06 21.56
N LEU A 33 5.69 -18.09 20.65
CA LEU A 33 5.94 -18.31 19.23
C LEU A 33 7.38 -17.96 18.87
N SER A 34 7.89 -18.57 17.80
CA SER A 34 9.10 -18.05 17.16
C SER A 34 8.83 -16.67 16.57
N LEU A 35 9.86 -15.82 16.48
CA LEU A 35 9.72 -14.49 15.87
C LEU A 35 9.14 -14.56 14.45
N ASN A 36 9.58 -15.55 13.66
CA ASN A 36 9.09 -15.75 12.29
C ASN A 36 7.61 -16.14 12.27
N SER A 37 7.19 -17.05 13.17
CA SER A 37 5.79 -17.45 13.29
C SER A 37 4.92 -16.28 13.71
N ALA A 38 5.40 -15.46 14.64
CA ALA A 38 4.69 -14.28 15.12
C ALA A 38 4.53 -13.22 14.01
N MET A 39 5.57 -13.01 13.19
CA MET A 39 5.49 -12.13 12.02
C MET A 39 4.44 -12.62 11.00
N LEU A 40 4.43 -13.91 10.69
CA LEU A 40 3.47 -14.49 9.76
C LEU A 40 2.03 -14.41 10.30
N GLU A 41 1.83 -14.63 11.60
CA GLU A 41 0.52 -14.48 12.24
C GLU A 41 0.01 -13.04 12.14
N LEU A 42 0.83 -12.05 12.49
CA LEU A 42 0.45 -10.64 12.42
C LEU A 42 0.14 -10.19 10.99
N MET A 43 0.93 -10.62 10.01
CA MET A 43 0.65 -10.36 8.59
C MET A 43 -0.66 -11.01 8.16
N ASN A 44 -0.91 -12.26 8.56
CA ASN A 44 -2.15 -12.95 8.25
C ASN A 44 -3.36 -12.22 8.89
N ILE A 45 -3.25 -11.76 10.13
CA ILE A 45 -4.31 -10.96 10.77
C ILE A 45 -4.57 -9.67 9.98
N ALA A 46 -3.52 -8.94 9.61
CA ALA A 46 -3.67 -7.69 8.85
C ALA A 46 -4.33 -7.92 7.48
N LEU A 47 -3.93 -8.97 6.76
CA LEU A 47 -4.50 -9.29 5.45
C LEU A 47 -5.97 -9.72 5.54
N ASN A 48 -6.32 -10.57 6.52
CA ASN A 48 -7.71 -11.02 6.69
C ASN A 48 -8.61 -9.97 7.36
N ALA A 49 -8.05 -8.97 8.03
CA ALA A 49 -8.83 -7.85 8.60
C ALA A 49 -9.42 -6.97 7.49
N GLU A 50 -8.72 -6.84 6.35
CA GLU A 50 -9.18 -6.10 5.17
C GLU A 50 -10.30 -6.85 4.42
N ASP A 51 -10.35 -8.18 4.49
CA ASP A 51 -11.43 -8.97 3.87
C ASP A 51 -12.80 -8.72 4.55
N GLY A 52 -12.81 -8.32 5.82
CA GLY A 52 -14.02 -7.90 6.53
C GLY A 52 -14.54 -6.50 6.17
N ASN A 53 -13.74 -5.71 5.43
CA ASN A 53 -14.06 -4.34 5.02
C ASN A 53 -13.98 -4.15 3.48
N SER A 54 -13.91 -5.25 2.73
CA SER A 54 -13.73 -5.27 1.29
C SER A 54 -15.04 -5.00 0.52
N GLN A 55 -15.46 -3.73 0.55
CA GLN A 55 -15.89 -3.04 -0.68
C GLN A 55 -14.97 -1.88 -1.04
N GLN A 56 -13.77 -1.79 -0.46
CA GLN A 56 -12.74 -0.91 -0.99
C GLN A 56 -11.66 -1.74 -1.64
N GLU A 57 -11.85 -1.99 -2.93
CA GLU A 57 -10.74 -2.32 -3.83
C GLU A 57 -9.56 -1.42 -3.50
N LEU A 58 -8.38 -2.01 -3.23
CA LEU A 58 -7.13 -1.27 -3.27
C LEU A 58 -6.98 -0.72 -4.69
N LYS A 59 -7.49 0.49 -4.91
CA LYS A 59 -7.25 1.27 -6.12
C LYS A 59 -5.75 1.52 -6.15
N ARG A 60 -5.02 0.64 -6.84
CA ARG A 60 -3.66 0.91 -7.35
C ARG A 60 -3.74 1.93 -8.49
N THR A 61 -4.55 2.96 -8.34
CA THR A 61 -4.41 4.18 -9.11
C THR A 61 -3.22 4.92 -8.51
N PRO A 62 -2.28 5.45 -9.32
CA PRO A 62 -1.35 6.42 -8.78
C PRO A 62 -2.18 7.48 -8.06
N VAL A 63 -1.92 7.71 -6.78
CA VAL A 63 -2.50 8.82 -6.04
C VAL A 63 -1.91 10.07 -6.68
N VAL A 64 -2.54 10.55 -7.75
CA VAL A 64 -2.38 11.93 -8.18
C VAL A 64 -3.03 12.70 -7.05
N HIS A 65 -2.23 13.38 -6.22
CA HIS A 65 -2.73 14.38 -5.29
C HIS A 65 -3.30 15.55 -6.11
N SER A 66 -4.46 15.35 -6.73
CA SER A 66 -5.25 16.42 -7.35
C SER A 66 -5.70 17.42 -6.29
N ASP A 67 -5.96 16.94 -5.08
CA ASP A 67 -6.45 17.74 -3.96
C ASP A 67 -5.41 18.78 -3.50
N PHE A 68 -4.11 18.48 -3.65
CA PHE A 68 -3.03 19.44 -3.38
C PHE A 68 -3.03 20.62 -4.35
N ILE A 69 -3.45 20.41 -5.60
CA ILE A 69 -3.54 21.49 -6.60
C ILE A 69 -4.76 22.37 -6.35
N HIS A 70 -5.87 21.79 -5.85
CA HIS A 70 -7.11 22.53 -5.58
C HIS A 70 -6.91 23.54 -4.43
N ASP A 71 -6.38 23.08 -3.30
CA ASP A 71 -6.23 23.90 -2.09
C ASP A 71 -5.13 24.96 -2.18
N GLN A 72 -4.04 24.69 -2.91
CA GLN A 72 -2.89 25.60 -2.93
C GLN A 72 -2.90 26.59 -4.10
N ILE A 73 -3.57 26.27 -5.22
CA ILE A 73 -3.51 27.08 -6.45
C ILE A 73 -4.85 27.75 -6.78
N GLY A 74 -5.95 27.41 -6.08
CA GLY A 74 -7.24 28.08 -6.26
C GLY A 74 -7.74 28.03 -7.71
N ILE A 75 -7.38 26.98 -8.44
CA ILE A 75 -7.78 26.80 -9.84
C ILE A 75 -9.20 26.27 -9.83
N SER A 76 -10.15 27.07 -10.33
CA SER A 76 -11.55 26.63 -10.50
C SER A 76 -11.64 25.43 -11.44
N ASP A 77 -12.56 24.50 -11.20
CA ASP A 77 -12.82 23.32 -12.04
C ASP A 77 -12.96 23.68 -13.53
N GLN A 78 -13.60 24.82 -13.84
CA GLN A 78 -13.74 25.34 -15.21
C GLN A 78 -12.41 25.61 -15.95
N ALA A 79 -11.35 25.96 -15.21
CA ALA A 79 -10.03 26.20 -15.79
C ALA A 79 -9.30 24.88 -16.06
N ILE A 80 -9.53 23.86 -15.22
CA ILE A 80 -8.99 22.52 -15.43
C ILE A 80 -9.58 21.91 -16.70
N ASP A 81 -10.89 22.02 -16.89
CA ASP A 81 -11.58 21.52 -18.09
C ASP A 81 -11.06 22.19 -19.38
N LYS A 82 -10.90 23.52 -19.37
CA LYS A 82 -10.35 24.25 -20.52
C LYS A 82 -8.90 23.85 -20.85
N ILE A 83 -8.09 23.55 -19.84
CA ILE A 83 -6.73 23.07 -20.06
C ILE A 83 -6.76 21.67 -20.69
N ALA A 84 -7.62 20.78 -20.19
CA ALA A 84 -7.77 19.43 -20.74
C ALA A 84 -8.17 19.48 -22.22
N ASP A 85 -9.16 20.30 -22.57
CA ASP A 85 -9.59 20.49 -23.97
C ASP A 85 -8.46 21.01 -24.85
N LYS A 86 -7.67 22.00 -24.36
CA LYS A 86 -6.54 22.58 -25.10
C LYS A 86 -5.42 21.58 -25.33
N VAL A 87 -5.18 20.66 -24.39
CA VAL A 87 -4.17 19.60 -24.52
C VAL A 87 -4.60 18.59 -25.59
N ILE A 88 -5.87 18.18 -25.58
CA ILE A 88 -6.43 17.27 -26.60
C ILE A 88 -6.31 17.89 -27.99
N GLU A 89 -6.66 19.17 -28.14
CA GLU A 89 -6.56 19.90 -29.41
C GLU A 89 -5.12 19.89 -29.95
N ARG A 90 -4.12 20.16 -29.09
CA ARG A 90 -2.69 20.15 -29.47
C ARG A 90 -2.17 18.75 -29.81
N LEU A 91 -2.63 17.72 -29.10
CA LEU A 91 -2.23 16.35 -29.37
C LEU A 91 -2.77 15.85 -30.71
N ASN A 92 -3.98 16.24 -31.08
CA ASN A 92 -4.56 15.89 -32.38
C ASN A 92 -3.87 16.65 -33.51
N LYS A 93 -3.52 17.92 -33.30
CA LYS A 93 -2.80 18.73 -34.29
C LYS A 93 -1.37 18.26 -34.58
N ASN A 94 -0.75 17.54 -33.63
CA ASN A 94 0.59 16.97 -33.80
C ASN A 94 0.59 15.55 -34.39
N LYS A 95 -0.59 14.97 -34.69
CA LYS A 95 -0.74 13.67 -35.35
C LYS A 95 -0.99 13.77 -36.85
N GLU A 96 -1.15 14.98 -37.37
CA GLU A 96 -1.13 15.31 -38.80
C GLU A 96 0.27 15.77 -39.21
#